data_AF-A0A1K1ME59-F1
#
_entry.id   AF-A0A1K1ME59-F1
#
_cell.length_a   1.000
_cell.length_b   1.000
_cell.length_c   1.000
_cell.angle_alpha   90.00
_cell.angle_beta   90.00
_cell.angle_gamma   90.00
#
_symmetry.space_group_name_H-M   'P 1'
#
loop_
_entity.id
_entity.type
_entity.pdbx_description
1 polymer ?
#
loop_
_entity_poly.entity_id
_entity_poly.type
_entity_poly.pdbx_seq_one_letter_code
_entity_poly.pdbx_strand_id
1 'polypeptide(L)'
;MATRIDPFSSQHLEAACRVLADTERGLSGTQIERLLQEIEVADTSPGMIKWKRLFNALADARNQHQIGNHLIMFINRAMNPVNHARDRTTFAWRRDELNVVLAFSDFYVREDGKVGYADKATTLDAARARAGRPEAALGRRVVHAEVLN
;
A
#
# COMPACT_ATOMS: atom_id res chain seq x y z
N MET A 1 11.07 -6.27 15.65
CA MET A 1 9.66 -5.97 16.02
C MET A 1 9.10 -5.06 14.95
N ALA A 2 7.94 -5.39 14.37
CA ALA A 2 7.30 -4.51 13.40
C ALA A 2 6.80 -3.25 14.11
N THR A 3 7.20 -2.07 13.66
CA THR A 3 6.67 -0.80 14.17
C THR A 3 5.16 -0.79 14.03
N ARG A 4 4.45 -0.43 15.09
CA ARG A 4 2.99 -0.29 15.07
C ARG A 4 2.62 0.95 14.27
N ILE A 5 1.81 0.78 13.23
CA ILE A 5 1.32 1.87 12.39
C ILE A 5 -0.13 2.15 12.78
N ASP A 6 -0.48 3.43 12.89
CA ASP A 6 -1.86 3.83 13.15
C ASP A 6 -2.81 3.34 12.04
N PRO A 7 -4.06 2.97 12.38
CA PRO A 7 -5.02 2.54 11.38
C PRO A 7 -5.26 3.61 10.30
N PHE A 8 -5.22 3.19 9.04
CA PHE A 8 -5.64 4.05 7.94
C PHE A 8 -7.14 4.33 8.02
N SER A 9 -7.53 5.56 7.67
CA SER A 9 -8.94 5.91 7.48
C SER A 9 -9.57 5.00 6.42
N SER A 10 -10.88 4.78 6.51
CA SER A 10 -11.59 3.96 5.52
C SER A 10 -11.43 4.51 4.10
N GLN A 11 -11.33 5.82 3.94
CA GLN A 11 -11.10 6.46 2.63
C GLN A 11 -9.72 6.11 2.05
N HIS A 12 -8.65 6.17 2.85
CA HIS A 12 -7.31 5.79 2.40
C HIS A 12 -7.24 4.30 2.08
N LEU A 13 -7.84 3.46 2.93
CA LEU A 13 -7.89 2.02 2.70
C LEU A 13 -8.62 1.68 1.40
N GLU A 14 -9.80 2.27 1.17
CA GLU A 14 -10.57 2.05 -0.07
C GLU A 14 -9.79 2.51 -1.30
N ALA A 15 -9.19 3.70 -1.27
CA ALA A 15 -8.43 4.25 -2.38
C ALA A 15 -7.25 3.33 -2.76
N ALA A 16 -6.49 2.83 -1.78
CA ALA A 16 -5.41 1.89 -2.02
C ALA A 16 -5.94 0.56 -2.59
N CYS A 17 -7.05 0.03 -2.06
CA CYS A 17 -7.66 -1.19 -2.57
C CYS A 17 -8.12 -1.04 -4.02
N ARG A 18 -8.66 0.12 -4.41
CA ARG A 18 -9.07 0.40 -5.79
C ARG A 18 -7.90 0.39 -6.76
N VAL A 19 -6.76 0.98 -6.39
CA VAL A 19 -5.53 0.93 -7.21
C VAL A 19 -5.01 -0.51 -7.32
N LEU A 20 -4.91 -1.21 -6.20
CA LEU A 20 -4.40 -2.59 -6.15
C LEU A 20 -5.26 -3.57 -6.94
N ALA A 21 -6.57 -3.33 -6.99
CA ALA A 21 -7.54 -4.21 -7.63
C ALA A 21 -8.15 -3.60 -8.90
N ASP A 22 -7.42 -2.66 -9.53
CA ASP A 22 -7.79 -2.06 -10.81
C ASP A 22 -8.15 -3.12 -11.88
N THR A 23 -9.04 -2.76 -12.80
CA THR A 23 -9.58 -3.69 -13.79
C THR A 23 -8.53 -4.13 -14.80
N GLU A 24 -7.68 -3.21 -15.25
CA GLU A 24 -6.72 -3.44 -16.34
C GLU A 24 -5.32 -3.77 -15.81
N ARG A 25 -4.86 -3.05 -14.79
CA ARG A 25 -3.48 -3.09 -14.28
C ARG A 25 -3.39 -3.56 -12.83
N GLY A 26 -4.52 -3.92 -12.22
CA GLY A 26 -4.59 -4.42 -10.86
C GLY A 26 -4.24 -5.90 -10.73
N LEU A 27 -4.26 -6.38 -9.50
CA LEU A 27 -4.12 -7.79 -9.15
C LEU A 27 -5.34 -8.58 -9.66
N SER A 28 -5.11 -9.84 -10.03
CA SER A 28 -6.19 -10.81 -10.27
C SER A 28 -6.84 -11.24 -8.95
N GLY A 29 -8.05 -11.83 -9.02
CA GLY A 29 -8.70 -12.41 -7.84
C GLY A 29 -7.84 -13.48 -7.15
N THR A 30 -7.17 -14.33 -7.94
CA THR A 30 -6.26 -15.36 -7.45
C THR A 30 -5.00 -14.79 -6.78
N GLN A 31 -4.46 -13.69 -7.31
CA GLN A 31 -3.34 -12.99 -6.69
C GLN A 31 -3.74 -12.36 -5.36
N ILE A 32 -4.93 -11.73 -5.28
CA ILE A 32 -5.47 -11.15 -4.05
C ILE A 32 -5.61 -12.24 -2.98
N GLU A 33 -6.22 -13.37 -3.32
CA GLU A 33 -6.41 -14.49 -2.40
C GLU A 33 -5.08 -15.00 -1.83
N ARG A 34 -4.10 -15.27 -2.71
CA ARG A 34 -2.77 -15.72 -2.30
C ARG A 34 -2.08 -14.71 -1.39
N LEU A 35 -2.16 -13.42 -1.73
CA LEU A 35 -1.53 -12.36 -0.95
C LEU A 35 -2.18 -12.17 0.42
N LEU A 36 -3.50 -12.31 0.53
CA LEU A 36 -4.22 -12.28 1.80
C LEU A 36 -3.80 -13.44 2.70
N GLN A 37 -3.68 -14.66 2.15
CA GLN A 37 -3.17 -15.83 2.88
C GLN A 37 -1.72 -15.62 3.36
N GLU A 38 -0.85 -15.07 2.52
CA GLU A 38 0.55 -14.78 2.86
C GLU A 38 0.74 -13.80 4.03
N ILE A 39 -0.26 -12.95 4.30
CA ILE A 39 -0.25 -11.99 5.42
C ILE A 39 -1.21 -12.39 6.54
N GLU A 40 -1.73 -13.62 6.50
CA GLU A 40 -2.64 -14.21 7.49
C GLU A 40 -3.94 -13.41 7.69
N VAL A 41 -4.45 -12.80 6.62
CA VAL A 41 -5.74 -12.09 6.62
C VAL A 41 -6.80 -12.96 5.95
N ALA A 42 -7.94 -13.14 6.63
CA ALA A 42 -9.06 -13.91 6.12
C ALA A 42 -9.75 -13.22 4.94
N ASP A 43 -10.10 -14.02 3.92
CA ASP A 43 -10.87 -13.54 2.78
C ASP A 43 -12.38 -13.71 3.04
N THR A 44 -12.99 -12.65 3.55
CA THR A 44 -14.38 -12.68 4.05
C THR A 44 -15.44 -12.57 2.94
N SER A 45 -15.05 -12.24 1.70
CA SER A 45 -16.01 -11.95 0.63
C SER A 45 -15.51 -12.34 -0.77
N PRO A 46 -15.21 -13.63 -1.01
CA PRO A 46 -14.58 -14.09 -2.26
C PRO A 46 -15.42 -13.86 -3.52
N GLY A 47 -16.75 -13.76 -3.40
CA GLY A 47 -17.69 -13.51 -4.50
C GLY A 47 -17.91 -12.02 -4.84
N MET A 48 -17.27 -11.09 -4.12
CA MET A 48 -17.36 -9.66 -4.42
C MET A 48 -16.36 -9.22 -5.49
N ILE A 49 -16.61 -8.05 -6.09
CA ILE A 49 -15.66 -7.41 -6.99
C ILE A 49 -14.33 -7.17 -6.28
N LYS A 50 -13.22 -7.34 -7.01
CA LYS A 50 -11.85 -7.43 -6.49
C LYS A 50 -11.51 -6.38 -5.42
N TRP A 51 -11.79 -5.10 -5.67
CA TRP A 51 -11.45 -4.04 -4.71
C TRP A 51 -12.29 -4.09 -3.44
N LYS A 52 -13.58 -4.47 -3.52
CA LYS A 52 -14.46 -4.61 -2.34
C LYS A 52 -14.05 -5.83 -1.51
N ARG A 53 -13.71 -6.94 -2.17
CA ARG A 53 -13.16 -8.15 -1.55
C ARG A 53 -11.92 -7.82 -0.72
N LEU A 54 -10.95 -7.12 -1.34
CA LEU A 54 -9.73 -6.69 -0.67
C LEU A 54 -9.99 -5.69 0.47
N PHE A 55 -10.86 -4.70 0.24
CA PHE A 55 -11.22 -3.72 1.26
C PHE A 55 -11.83 -4.38 2.50
N ASN A 56 -12.78 -5.29 2.31
CA ASN A 56 -13.46 -5.96 3.41
C ASN A 56 -12.50 -6.83 4.23
N ALA A 57 -11.63 -7.60 3.57
CA ALA A 57 -10.61 -8.41 4.23
C ALA A 57 -9.69 -7.54 5.12
N LEU A 58 -9.18 -6.43 4.58
CA LEU A 58 -8.30 -5.53 5.32
C LEU A 58 -9.05 -4.72 6.40
N ALA A 59 -10.30 -4.33 6.15
CA ALA A 59 -11.12 -3.62 7.12
C ALA A 59 -11.48 -4.51 8.31
N ASP A 60 -11.77 -5.79 8.07
CA ASP A 60 -12.03 -6.78 9.11
C ASP A 60 -10.78 -7.00 9.98
N ALA A 61 -9.62 -7.23 9.36
CA ALA A 61 -8.35 -7.34 10.07
C ALA A 61 -8.02 -6.07 10.88
N ARG A 62 -8.28 -4.88 10.31
CA ARG A 62 -8.14 -3.60 11.04
C ARG A 62 -9.08 -3.55 12.24
N ASN A 63 -10.34 -3.96 12.10
CA ASN A 63 -11.31 -3.93 13.19
C ASN A 63 -10.90 -4.86 14.34
N GLN A 64 -10.29 -6.00 14.03
CA GLN A 64 -9.80 -6.97 15.01
C GLN A 64 -8.51 -6.51 15.72
N HIS A 65 -7.53 -6.01 14.96
CA HIS A 65 -6.18 -5.73 15.48
C HIS A 65 -5.93 -4.25 15.81
N GLN A 66 -6.74 -3.33 15.28
CA GLN A 66 -6.61 -1.89 15.46
C GLN A 66 -5.20 -1.35 15.09
N ILE A 67 -4.66 -1.83 13.95
CA ILE A 67 -3.36 -1.42 13.38
C ILE A 67 -3.45 -1.25 11.86
N GLY A 68 -2.65 -0.34 11.30
CA GLY A 68 -2.53 -0.11 9.86
C GLY A 68 -1.59 -1.08 9.14
N ASN A 69 -0.90 -1.94 9.88
CA ASN A 69 0.17 -2.80 9.38
C ASN A 69 -0.27 -3.73 8.23
N HIS A 70 -1.50 -4.25 8.25
CA HIS A 70 -1.96 -5.18 7.22
C HIS A 70 -2.01 -4.57 5.82
N LEU A 71 -2.38 -3.29 5.69
CA LEU A 71 -2.34 -2.60 4.39
C LEU A 71 -0.89 -2.50 3.88
N ILE A 72 0.04 -2.11 4.76
CA ILE A 72 1.45 -2.00 4.40
C ILE A 72 2.07 -3.35 4.07
N MET A 73 1.75 -4.39 4.83
CA MET A 73 2.17 -5.76 4.55
C MET A 73 1.65 -6.23 3.19
N PHE A 74 0.36 -5.98 2.90
CA PHE A 74 -0.24 -6.33 1.62
C PHE A 74 0.45 -5.62 0.46
N ILE A 75 0.66 -4.30 0.55
CA ILE A 75 1.36 -3.51 -0.47
C ILE A 75 2.79 -4.05 -0.68
N ASN A 76 3.55 -4.31 0.39
CA ASN A 76 4.91 -4.84 0.32
C ASN A 76 5.02 -6.21 -0.37
N ARG A 77 3.96 -7.03 -0.32
CA ARG A 77 3.89 -8.31 -1.02
C ARG A 77 3.43 -8.14 -2.47
N ALA A 78 2.40 -7.33 -2.69
CA ALA A 78 1.85 -7.01 -4.02
C ALA A 78 2.87 -6.28 -4.92
N MET A 79 3.71 -5.45 -4.33
CA MET A 79 4.74 -4.66 -5.01
C MET A 79 6.12 -5.33 -5.00
N ASN A 80 6.25 -6.61 -4.62
CA ASN A 80 7.55 -7.29 -4.72
C ASN A 80 8.03 -7.30 -6.19
N PRO A 81 9.17 -6.66 -6.54
CA PRO A 81 9.63 -6.51 -7.93
C PRO A 81 9.80 -7.84 -8.67
N VAL A 82 10.05 -8.94 -7.95
CA VAL A 82 10.15 -10.29 -8.53
C VAL A 82 8.85 -10.69 -9.24
N ASN A 83 7.70 -10.30 -8.70
CA ASN A 83 6.39 -10.56 -9.32
C ASN A 83 6.16 -9.75 -10.61
N HIS A 84 7.01 -8.75 -10.87
CA HIS A 84 6.91 -7.83 -12.00
C HIS A 84 8.11 -7.90 -12.95
N ALA A 85 8.97 -8.91 -12.80
CA ALA A 85 10.22 -9.01 -13.57
C ALA A 85 10.03 -8.95 -15.10
N ARG A 86 8.86 -9.40 -15.58
CA ARG A 86 8.47 -9.39 -17.01
C ARG A 86 7.56 -8.22 -17.39
N ASP A 87 7.08 -7.43 -16.43
CA ASP A 87 6.12 -6.35 -16.66
C ASP A 87 6.45 -5.13 -15.79
N ARG A 88 7.49 -4.41 -16.22
CA ARG A 88 7.94 -3.18 -15.55
C ARG A 88 6.93 -2.04 -15.65
N THR A 89 6.13 -2.03 -16.71
CA THR A 89 5.15 -0.97 -16.97
C THR A 89 4.02 -1.03 -15.94
N THR A 90 3.50 -2.22 -15.65
CA THR A 90 2.49 -2.41 -14.60
C THR A 90 3.05 -2.09 -13.22
N PHE A 91 4.29 -2.46 -12.93
CA PHE A 91 4.95 -2.08 -11.67
C PHE A 91 5.03 -0.57 -11.50
N ALA A 92 5.56 0.14 -12.50
CA ALA A 92 5.71 1.59 -12.44
C ALA A 92 4.35 2.28 -12.27
N TRP A 93 3.35 1.90 -13.08
CA TRP A 93 2.01 2.46 -12.97
C TRP A 93 1.40 2.24 -11.59
N ARG A 94 1.46 1.01 -11.07
CA ARG A 94 0.87 0.68 -9.77
C ARG A 94 1.59 1.40 -8.63
N ARG A 95 2.91 1.52 -8.70
CA ARG A 95 3.71 2.27 -7.74
C ARG A 95 3.30 3.74 -7.74
N ASP A 96 3.19 4.35 -8.91
CA ASP A 96 2.88 5.78 -9.03
C ASP A 96 1.46 6.08 -8.52
N GLU A 97 0.46 5.28 -8.89
CA GLU A 97 -0.93 5.45 -8.40
C GLU A 97 -1.05 5.19 -6.89
N LEU A 98 -0.35 4.18 -6.35
CA LEU A 98 -0.27 3.95 -4.91
C LEU A 98 0.37 5.14 -4.20
N ASN A 99 1.42 5.73 -4.77
CA ASN A 99 2.11 6.88 -4.19
C ASN A 99 1.24 8.13 -4.13
N VAL A 100 0.33 8.33 -5.08
CA VAL A 100 -0.66 9.42 -5.00
C VAL A 100 -1.55 9.24 -3.77
N VAL A 101 -2.02 8.02 -3.50
CA VAL A 101 -2.87 7.73 -2.34
C VAL A 101 -2.08 7.83 -1.03
N LEU A 102 -0.93 7.17 -0.97
CA LEU A 102 -0.10 7.08 0.24
C LEU A 102 0.53 8.41 0.64
N ALA A 103 0.70 9.34 -0.30
CA ALA A 103 1.19 10.68 -0.01
C ALA A 103 0.31 11.42 1.01
N PHE A 104 -0.98 11.10 1.13
CA PHE A 104 -1.89 11.67 2.13
C PHE A 104 -1.81 10.99 3.51
N SER A 105 -0.99 9.95 3.66
CA SER A 105 -0.85 9.16 4.88
C SER A 105 0.61 8.99 5.34
N ASP A 106 1.52 9.87 4.93
CA ASP A 106 2.94 9.85 5.30
C ASP A 106 3.74 8.63 4.80
N PHE A 107 3.26 7.99 3.72
CA PHE A 107 3.89 6.80 3.15
C PHE A 107 4.14 6.94 1.64
N TYR A 108 5.01 6.08 1.13
CA TYR A 108 5.21 5.88 -0.31
C TYR A 108 5.80 4.49 -0.56
N VAL A 109 5.59 3.95 -1.75
CA VAL A 109 6.23 2.77 -2.30
C VAL A 109 7.53 3.18 -3.01
N ARG A 110 8.63 2.60 -2.55
CA ARG A 110 9.99 2.71 -3.06
C ARG A 110 10.22 1.97 -4.37
N GLU A 111 11.38 2.20 -4.99
CA GLU A 111 11.79 1.47 -6.19
C GLU A 111 12.01 -0.02 -5.95
N ASP A 112 12.38 -0.41 -4.73
CA ASP A 112 12.49 -1.82 -4.31
C ASP A 112 11.13 -2.48 -4.00
N GLY A 113 10.03 -1.75 -4.20
CA GLY A 113 8.67 -2.23 -3.97
C GLY A 113 8.24 -2.28 -2.50
N LYS A 114 9.03 -1.70 -1.59
CA LYS A 114 8.70 -1.61 -0.17
C LYS A 114 8.11 -0.24 0.17
N VAL A 115 7.26 -0.20 1.18
CA VAL A 115 6.74 1.05 1.71
C VAL A 115 7.76 1.70 2.65
N GLY A 116 8.05 2.98 2.42
CA GLY A 116 8.79 3.86 3.32
C GLY A 116 7.94 5.03 3.81
N TYR A 117 8.50 5.81 4.73
CA TYR A 117 7.88 7.04 5.24
C TYR A 117 8.25 8.27 4.40
N ALA A 118 7.32 9.19 4.22
CA ALA A 118 7.52 10.46 3.53
C ALA A 118 6.65 11.57 4.14
N ASP A 119 6.97 12.84 3.91
CA ASP A 119 6.14 13.95 4.41
C ASP A 119 4.74 13.93 3.77
N LYS A 120 3.67 14.19 4.53
CA LYS A 120 2.29 14.30 4.00
C LYS A 120 2.14 15.33 2.87
N ALA A 121 1.39 14.97 1.84
CA ALA A 121 0.83 15.90 0.86
C ALA A 121 -0.51 16.43 1.34
N THR A 122 -0.78 17.70 1.10
CA THR A 122 -2.07 18.35 1.41
C THR A 122 -2.91 18.63 0.17
N THR A 123 -2.34 18.48 -1.04
CA THR A 123 -3.01 18.69 -2.31
C THR A 123 -2.77 17.55 -3.30
N LEU A 124 -3.68 17.38 -4.26
CA LEU A 124 -3.54 16.37 -5.32
C LEU A 124 -2.31 16.62 -6.20
N ASP A 125 -2.02 17.88 -6.50
CA ASP A 125 -0.84 18.25 -7.29
C ASP A 125 0.46 17.91 -6.56
N ALA A 126 0.53 18.17 -5.25
CA ALA A 126 1.68 17.77 -4.44
C ALA A 126 1.83 16.25 -4.37
N ALA A 127 0.72 15.51 -4.25
CA ALA A 127 0.74 14.05 -4.24
C ALA A 127 1.24 13.47 -5.57
N ARG A 128 0.73 13.97 -6.70
CA ARG A 128 1.17 13.57 -8.05
C ARG A 128 2.61 13.94 -8.35
N ALA A 129 3.03 15.15 -7.98
CA ALA A 129 4.40 15.59 -8.13
C ALA A 129 5.38 14.72 -7.33
N ARG A 130 4.94 14.14 -6.21
CA ARG A 130 5.73 13.19 -5.43
C ARG A 130 5.75 11.80 -6.04
N ALA A 131 4.61 11.30 -6.51
CA ALA A 131 4.53 9.99 -7.17
C ALA A 131 5.48 9.88 -8.37
N GLY A 132 5.66 10.97 -9.12
CA GLY A 132 6.56 11.02 -10.28
C GLY A 132 8.04 11.31 -9.97
N ARG A 133 8.48 11.43 -8.71
CA ARG A 133 9.88 11.73 -8.37
C ARG A 133 10.63 10.46 -7.93
N PRO A 134 11.72 10.07 -8.63
CA PRO A 134 12.67 9.09 -8.14
C PRO A 134 13.32 9.55 -6.82
N GLU A 135 13.63 8.60 -5.95
CA GLU A 135 14.02 8.78 -4.54
C GLU A 135 15.17 9.77 -4.26
N ALA A 136 16.02 10.06 -5.25
CA ALA A 136 17.20 10.92 -5.08
C ALA A 136 16.87 12.34 -4.56
N ALA A 137 15.63 12.81 -4.69
CA ALA A 137 15.21 14.15 -4.29
C ALA A 137 14.48 14.22 -2.92
N LEU A 138 14.13 13.10 -2.30
CA LEU A 138 13.34 13.08 -1.07
C LEU A 138 14.27 12.91 0.13
N GLY A 139 14.74 14.05 0.64
CA GLY A 139 15.66 14.15 1.77
C GLY A 139 15.27 13.28 2.96
N ARG A 140 16.26 12.50 3.40
CA ARG A 140 16.29 11.62 4.57
C ARG A 140 15.90 12.39 5.84
N ARG A 141 14.61 12.42 6.20
CA ARG A 141 14.21 12.73 7.57
C ARG A 141 14.52 11.52 8.44
N VAL A 142 15.67 11.58 9.09
CA VAL A 142 15.92 10.92 10.37
C VAL A 142 14.83 11.40 11.32
N VAL A 143 13.77 10.61 11.51
CA VAL A 143 12.79 10.83 12.57
C VAL A 143 13.06 9.79 13.65
N HIS A 144 13.83 10.28 14.63
CA HIS A 144 14.06 9.80 15.99
C HIS A 144 14.40 8.32 16.22
N ALA A 145 15.70 8.05 16.16
CA ALA A 145 16.33 7.31 17.24
C ALA A 145 16.26 8.14 18.52
N GLU A 146 15.14 8.12 19.22
CA GLU A 146 15.12 8.49 20.64
C GLU A 146 13.96 7.78 21.36
N VAL A 147 14.38 6.96 22.34
CA VAL A 147 13.59 6.31 23.40
C VAL A 147 12.71 5.12 23.00
N LEU A 148 13.31 3.93 23.01
CA LEU A 148 12.68 2.72 23.55
C LEU A 148 13.74 1.94 24.33
N ASN A 149 13.99 2.36 25.58
CA ASN A 149 14.37 1.45 26.67
C ASN A 149 13.08 0.86 27.25
#